data_AF-A0AAW8QW44-F1
#
_entry.id   AF-A0AAW8QW44-F1
#
_cell.length_a   1.000
_cell.length_b   1.000
_cell.length_c   1.000
_cell.angle_alpha   90.00
_cell.angle_beta   90.00
_cell.angle_gamma   90.00
#
_symmetry.space_group_name_H-M   'P 1'
#
loop_
_entity.id
_entity.type
_entity.pdbx_description
1 polymer ?
#
loop_
_entity_poly.entity_id
_entity_poly.type
_entity_poly.pdbx_seq_one_letter_code
_entity_poly.pdbx_strand_id
1 'polypeptide(L)'
;MPLSSVNVRHDKGLSKTILSLVADETTLITLSDRPVFGVNLTFREDIASLENMIVYPGQVIGWIDYSDLSKLACLHHQQYFDAQQFIRVESNQLSFAQAVKIHKVNSDLRKSKAILAFSIMSN
;
A
#
# COMPACT_ATOMS: atom_id res chain seq x y z
N MET A 1 29.33 -29.87 30.53
CA MET A 1 29.82 -29.75 29.14
C MET A 1 28.89 -30.56 28.24
N PRO A 2 28.58 -30.13 27.00
CA PRO A 2 28.06 -28.81 26.59
C PRO A 2 26.86 -28.93 25.61
N LEU A 3 26.46 -27.80 25.01
CA LEU A 3 25.61 -27.59 23.80
C LEU A 3 24.08 -27.58 24.05
N SER A 4 23.31 -26.54 23.75
CA SER A 4 23.56 -25.36 22.91
C SER A 4 22.59 -24.24 23.30
N SER A 5 23.14 -23.06 23.52
CA SER A 5 22.39 -21.80 23.53
C SER A 5 21.68 -21.65 22.19
N VAL A 6 20.35 -21.75 22.17
CA VAL A 6 19.56 -21.30 21.02
C VAL A 6 19.67 -19.78 21.03
N ASN A 7 20.70 -19.31 20.35
CA ASN A 7 20.87 -17.91 20.02
C ASN A 7 19.79 -17.59 18.98
N VAL A 8 18.57 -17.32 19.46
CA VAL A 8 17.56 -16.64 18.66
C VAL A 8 18.16 -15.27 18.38
N ARG A 9 18.91 -15.21 17.29
CA ARG A 9 19.27 -13.96 16.63
C ARG A 9 17.93 -13.31 16.30
N HIS A 10 17.45 -12.51 17.24
CA HIS A 10 16.56 -11.43 16.95
C HIS A 10 17.35 -10.61 15.94
N ASP A 11 17.05 -10.86 14.68
CA ASP A 11 17.37 -9.97 13.59
C ASP A 11 16.80 -8.63 14.03
N LYS A 12 17.64 -7.79 14.64
CA LYS A 12 17.41 -6.36 14.81
C LYS A 12 17.46 -5.78 13.40
N GLY A 13 16.50 -6.18 12.58
CA GLY A 13 16.26 -5.60 11.28
C GLY A 13 15.95 -4.14 11.51
N LEU A 14 16.63 -3.27 10.77
CA LEU A 14 16.33 -1.85 10.70
C LEU A 14 14.82 -1.66 10.81
N SER A 15 14.39 -0.77 11.71
CA SER A 15 12.99 -0.39 11.83
C SER A 15 12.44 -0.08 10.45
N LYS A 16 11.77 -1.05 9.81
CA LYS A 16 11.21 -0.89 8.48
C LYS A 16 10.13 0.15 8.65
N THR A 17 10.34 1.35 8.10
CA THR A 17 9.35 2.42 8.14
C THR A 17 8.07 1.89 7.52
N ILE A 18 7.03 1.72 8.35
CA ILE A 18 5.70 1.32 7.89
C ILE A 18 4.96 2.59 7.49
N LEU A 19 4.60 2.65 6.21
CA LEU A 19 3.83 3.72 5.60
C LEU A 19 2.38 3.27 5.48
N SER A 20 1.45 4.19 5.72
CA SER A 20 0.02 3.98 5.43
C SER A 20 -0.35 4.73 4.17
N LEU A 21 -0.79 4.02 3.13
CA LEU A 21 -1.39 4.64 1.95
C LEU A 21 -2.80 5.08 2.34
N VAL A 22 -3.09 6.36 2.19
CA VAL A 22 -4.38 6.95 2.51
C VAL A 22 -4.89 7.77 1.33
N ALA A 23 -6.20 7.90 1.23
CA ALA A 23 -6.84 8.86 0.35
C ALA A 23 -7.28 10.12 1.10
N ASP A 24 -7.57 11.20 0.38
CA ASP A 24 -8.22 12.37 0.97
C ASP A 24 -9.68 12.08 1.38
N GLU A 25 -10.29 12.99 2.16
CA GLU A 25 -11.65 12.82 2.69
C GLU A 25 -12.73 12.79 1.59
N THR A 26 -12.52 13.53 0.50
CA THR A 26 -13.49 13.68 -0.59
C THR A 26 -13.43 12.56 -1.62
N THR A 27 -12.37 11.77 -1.60
CA THR A 27 -12.08 10.75 -2.60
C THR A 27 -13.05 9.59 -2.45
N LEU A 28 -13.80 9.32 -3.52
CA LEU A 28 -14.66 8.15 -3.61
C LEU A 28 -13.79 6.93 -3.93
N ILE A 29 -13.89 5.91 -3.08
CA ILE A 29 -13.17 4.65 -3.22
C ILE A 29 -14.17 3.51 -3.38
N THR A 30 -13.94 2.63 -4.34
CA THR A 30 -14.68 1.37 -4.49
C THR A 30 -13.75 0.19 -4.70
N LEU A 31 -14.32 -1.01 -4.55
CA LEU A 31 -13.69 -2.29 -4.87
C LEU A 31 -14.35 -2.86 -6.12
N SER A 32 -13.56 -3.31 -7.10
CA SER A 32 -14.04 -3.97 -8.32
C SER A 32 -12.89 -4.69 -9.04
N ASP A 33 -13.21 -5.56 -9.99
CA ASP A 33 -12.26 -6.20 -10.90
C ASP A 33 -11.79 -5.27 -12.04
N ARG A 34 -12.49 -4.14 -12.25
CA ARG A 34 -12.28 -3.20 -13.35
C ARG A 34 -12.50 -1.75 -12.90
N PRO A 35 -11.92 -0.75 -13.59
CA PRO A 35 -12.18 0.66 -13.27
C PRO A 35 -13.69 0.98 -13.35
N VAL A 36 -14.20 1.65 -12.32
CA VAL A 36 -15.59 2.09 -12.24
C VAL A 36 -15.69 3.58 -12.57
N PHE A 37 -16.44 3.92 -13.62
CA PHE A 37 -16.67 5.31 -14.01
C PHE A 37 -17.42 6.08 -12.91
N GLY A 38 -17.01 7.32 -12.66
CA GLY A 38 -17.61 8.18 -11.63
C GLY A 38 -17.08 7.95 -10.22
N VAL A 39 -16.06 7.11 -10.05
CA VAL A 39 -15.35 6.88 -8.78
C VAL A 39 -13.90 7.28 -8.93
N ASN A 40 -13.33 7.99 -7.96
CA ASN A 40 -11.96 8.49 -8.06
C ASN A 40 -10.92 7.37 -8.00
N LEU A 41 -11.11 6.40 -7.10
CA LEU A 41 -10.22 5.26 -6.92
C LEU A 41 -11.00 3.96 -6.93
N THR A 42 -10.55 3.03 -7.76
CA THR A 42 -11.04 1.65 -7.74
C THR A 42 -9.89 0.75 -7.33
N PHE A 43 -9.95 0.10 -6.17
CA PHE A 43 -8.99 -0.94 -5.83
C PHE A 43 -9.52 -2.31 -6.28
N ARG A 44 -8.60 -3.24 -6.55
CA ARG A 44 -8.99 -4.61 -6.89
C ARG A 44 -9.88 -5.21 -5.81
N GLU A 45 -10.93 -5.93 -6.21
CA GLU A 45 -11.84 -6.59 -5.27
C GLU A 45 -11.11 -7.57 -4.33
N ASP A 46 -10.04 -8.19 -4.82
CA ASP A 46 -9.19 -9.10 -4.05
C ASP A 46 -8.01 -8.39 -3.35
N ILE A 47 -7.99 -7.06 -3.22
CA ILE A 47 -6.87 -6.33 -2.61
C ILE A 47 -6.53 -6.81 -1.20
N ALA A 48 -7.53 -7.28 -0.44
CA ALA A 48 -7.32 -7.87 0.89
C ALA A 48 -6.42 -9.11 0.87
N SER A 49 -6.38 -9.86 -0.24
CA SER A 49 -5.49 -11.01 -0.40
C SER A 49 -4.00 -10.63 -0.46
N LEU A 50 -3.69 -9.34 -0.65
CA LEU A 50 -2.32 -8.85 -0.62
C LEU A 50 -1.77 -8.71 0.80
N GLU A 51 -2.59 -8.85 1.85
CA GLU A 51 -2.10 -8.77 3.22
C GLU A 51 -1.02 -9.83 3.50
N ASN A 52 0.09 -9.40 4.12
CA ASN A 52 1.31 -10.19 4.35
C ASN A 52 2.08 -10.62 3.10
N MET A 53 1.65 -10.22 1.90
CA MET A 53 2.32 -10.53 0.64
C MET A 53 3.36 -9.46 0.25
N ILE A 54 4.27 -9.85 -0.63
CA ILE A 54 5.16 -8.92 -1.33
C ILE A 54 4.48 -8.53 -2.64
N VAL A 55 4.36 -7.23 -2.87
CA VAL A 55 3.89 -6.66 -4.14
C VAL A 55 5.10 -6.10 -4.88
N TYR A 56 5.33 -6.60 -6.09
CA TYR A 56 6.42 -6.18 -6.96
C TYR A 56 6.05 -4.92 -7.76
N PRO A 57 7.06 -4.15 -8.21
CA PRO A 57 6.82 -2.98 -9.05
C PRO A 57 5.98 -3.33 -10.29
N GLY A 58 5.07 -2.41 -10.67
CA GLY A 58 4.20 -2.60 -11.83
C GLY A 58 3.04 -3.58 -11.64
N GLN A 59 2.96 -4.30 -10.52
CA GLN A 59 1.76 -5.07 -10.20
C GLN A 59 0.59 -4.13 -9.91
N VAL A 60 -0.49 -4.30 -10.68
CA VAL A 60 -1.69 -3.48 -10.55
C VAL A 60 -2.41 -3.82 -9.25
N ILE A 61 -2.62 -2.79 -8.43
CA ILE A 61 -3.40 -2.85 -7.19
C ILE A 61 -4.76 -2.15 -7.32
N GLY A 62 -4.93 -1.34 -8.36
CA GLY A 62 -6.17 -0.61 -8.62
C GLY A 62 -6.07 0.32 -9.81
N TRP A 63 -7.03 1.22 -9.91
CA TRP A 63 -7.18 2.23 -10.95
C TRP A 63 -7.56 3.57 -10.35
N ILE A 64 -7.14 4.64 -11.03
CA ILE A 64 -7.48 6.03 -10.67
C ILE A 64 -8.20 6.69 -11.84
N ASP A 65 -9.30 7.36 -11.55
CA ASP A 65 -10.04 8.16 -12.53
C ASP A 65 -9.46 9.58 -12.60
N TYR A 66 -9.12 10.02 -13.81
CA TYR A 66 -8.56 11.34 -14.14
C TYR A 66 -7.49 11.86 -13.15
N SER A 67 -6.25 11.41 -13.38
CA SER A 67 -4.98 12.13 -13.26
C SER A 67 -4.76 13.08 -12.08
N ASP A 68 -5.13 12.72 -10.86
CA ASP A 68 -4.48 13.36 -9.72
C ASP A 68 -4.18 12.42 -8.56
N LEU A 69 -2.92 11.97 -8.50
CA LEU A 69 -2.33 11.31 -7.34
C LEU A 69 -2.33 12.23 -6.11
N SER A 70 -2.64 13.53 -6.21
CA SER A 70 -2.86 14.41 -5.05
C SER A 70 -3.93 13.88 -4.09
N LYS A 71 -4.83 13.04 -4.58
CA LYS A 71 -5.86 12.36 -3.78
C LYS A 71 -5.30 11.26 -2.88
N LEU A 72 -4.05 10.88 -3.08
CA LEU A 72 -3.36 9.85 -2.30
C LEU A 72 -2.17 10.45 -1.54
N ALA A 73 -1.95 9.94 -0.35
CA ALA A 73 -0.79 10.28 0.47
C ALA A 73 -0.25 9.03 1.16
N CYS A 74 1.03 9.06 1.53
CA CYS A 74 1.63 8.08 2.40
C CYS A 74 1.92 8.73 3.76
N LEU A 75 1.51 8.08 4.85
CA LEU A 75 1.68 8.60 6.21
C LEU A 75 2.60 7.71 7.06
N HIS A 76 3.48 8.32 7.85
CA HIS A 76 4.24 7.65 8.92
C HIS A 76 4.19 8.48 10.19
N HIS A 77 3.56 7.99 11.27
CA HIS A 77 3.47 8.72 12.56
C HIS A 77 3.15 10.22 12.39
N GLN A 78 2.13 10.56 11.60
CA GLN A 78 1.68 11.93 11.28
C GLN A 78 2.57 12.73 10.30
N GLN A 79 3.69 12.18 9.85
CA GLN A 79 4.47 12.75 8.75
C GLN A 79 3.80 12.43 7.41
N TYR A 80 3.66 13.47 6.58
CA TYR A 80 3.10 13.38 5.24
C TYR A 80 4.19 13.13 4.21
N PHE A 81 3.95 12.17 3.32
CA PHE A 81 4.75 11.92 2.14
C PHE A 81 3.84 11.90 0.92
N ASP A 82 4.32 12.50 -0.17
CA ASP A 82 3.61 12.47 -1.45
C ASP A 82 3.52 11.01 -1.96
N ALA A 83 2.31 10.57 -2.32
CA ALA A 83 2.10 9.23 -2.83
C ALA A 83 2.90 8.95 -4.11
N GLN A 84 3.22 9.98 -4.91
CA GLN A 84 4.05 9.84 -6.13
C GLN A 84 5.45 9.30 -5.85
N GLN A 85 5.94 9.41 -4.61
CA GLN A 85 7.22 8.83 -4.21
C GLN A 85 7.18 7.28 -4.16
N PHE A 86 5.99 6.70 -4.01
CA PHE A 86 5.81 5.26 -3.78
C PHE A 86 4.88 4.59 -4.80
N ILE A 87 3.99 5.36 -5.43
CA ILE A 87 2.94 4.89 -6.34
C ILE A 87 3.21 5.45 -7.74
N ARG A 88 3.04 4.60 -8.74
CA ARG A 88 3.05 4.97 -10.16
C ARG A 88 1.65 4.82 -10.73
N VAL A 89 1.33 5.72 -11.66
CA VAL A 89 0.13 5.67 -12.48
C VAL A 89 0.53 5.56 -13.94
N GLU A 90 0.16 4.45 -14.58
CA GLU A 90 0.38 4.23 -16.01
C GLU A 90 -0.94 3.75 -16.62
N SER A 91 -1.44 4.45 -17.65
CA SER A 91 -2.75 4.15 -18.26
C SER A 91 -3.88 3.99 -17.22
N ASN A 92 -3.93 4.91 -16.24
CA ASN A 92 -4.87 4.91 -15.11
C ASN A 92 -4.74 3.73 -14.14
N GLN A 93 -3.71 2.89 -14.25
CA GLN A 93 -3.46 1.78 -13.33
C GLN A 93 -2.51 2.21 -12.20
N LEU A 94 -2.89 1.90 -10.97
CA LEU A 94 -2.07 2.13 -9.78
C LEU A 94 -1.19 0.92 -9.52
N SER A 95 0.11 1.17 -9.32
CA SER A 95 1.10 0.17 -8.90
C SER A 95 2.15 0.81 -8.00
N PHE A 96 2.91 0.01 -7.26
CA PHE A 96 4.05 0.53 -6.51
C PHE A 96 5.26 0.80 -7.42
N ALA A 97 6.02 1.85 -7.12
CA ALA A 97 7.27 2.18 -7.80
C ALA A 97 8.42 1.21 -7.44
N GLN A 98 8.33 0.54 -6.29
CA GLN A 98 9.33 -0.35 -5.72
C GLN A 98 8.65 -1.58 -5.11
N ALA A 99 9.41 -2.65 -4.86
CA ALA A 99 8.87 -3.81 -4.17
C ALA A 99 8.52 -3.43 -2.73
N VAL A 100 7.32 -3.81 -2.28
CA VAL A 100 6.83 -3.52 -0.93
C VAL A 100 6.29 -4.77 -0.27
N LYS A 101 6.44 -4.85 1.05
CA LYS A 101 5.67 -5.81 1.86
C LYS A 101 4.42 -5.13 2.37
N ILE A 102 3.26 -5.71 2.09
CA ILE A 102 1.98 -5.27 2.64
C ILE A 102 1.81 -5.93 4.01
N HIS A 103 1.54 -5.13 5.03
CA HIS A 103 1.35 -5.61 6.41
C HIS A 103 -0.12 -5.70 6.79
N LYS A 104 -0.93 -4.81 6.22
CA LYS A 104 -2.36 -4.74 6.50
C LYS A 104 -3.09 -4.14 5.31
N VAL A 105 -4.26 -4.68 5.00
CA VAL A 105 -5.19 -4.05 4.07
C VAL A 105 -6.46 -3.69 4.82
N ASN A 106 -7.01 -2.52 4.54
CA ASN A 106 -8.25 -2.12 5.17
C ASN A 106 -9.44 -2.76 4.45
N SER A 107 -10.23 -3.52 5.20
CA SER A 107 -11.41 -4.22 4.68
C SER A 107 -12.61 -3.30 4.46
N ASP A 108 -12.61 -2.09 5.05
CA ASP A 108 -13.70 -1.12 4.92
C ASP A 108 -13.19 0.22 4.33
N LEU A 109 -12.82 0.17 3.05
CA LEU A 109 -12.38 1.34 2.28
C LEU A 109 -13.46 2.42 2.10
N ARG A 110 -14.73 2.09 2.39
CA ARG A 110 -15.84 3.05 2.30
C ARG A 110 -15.93 3.93 3.54
N LYS A 111 -15.60 3.39 4.72
CA LYS A 111 -15.61 4.14 5.99
C LYS A 111 -14.26 4.72 6.36
N SER A 112 -13.17 4.15 5.87
CA SER A 112 -11.83 4.59 6.19
C SER A 112 -11.05 4.92 4.93
N LYS A 113 -10.42 6.10 4.94
CA LYS A 113 -9.54 6.53 3.85
C LYS A 113 -8.16 5.88 3.91
N ALA A 114 -7.84 5.15 4.99
CA ALA A 114 -6.64 4.32 5.03
C ALA A 114 -6.86 3.07 4.20
N ILE A 115 -6.02 2.87 3.18
CA ILE A 115 -6.17 1.79 2.21
C ILE A 115 -5.37 0.57 2.65
N LEU A 116 -4.07 0.76 2.88
CA LEU A 116 -3.17 -0.31 3.28
C LEU A 116 -1.96 0.24 4.04
N ALA A 117 -1.29 -0.64 4.78
CA ALA A 117 -0.01 -0.37 5.41
C ALA A 117 1.07 -1.22 4.75
N PHE A 118 2.20 -0.60 4.40
CA PHE A 118 3.29 -1.24 3.68
C PHE A 118 4.66 -0.77 4.16
N SER A 119 5.71 -1.52 3.81
CA SER A 119 7.09 -1.08 3.96
C SER A 119 7.87 -1.40 2.69
N ILE A 120 8.78 -0.51 2.31
CA ILE A 120 9.68 -0.76 1.18
C ILE A 120 10.60 -1.94 1.50
N MET A 121 10.76 -2.84 0.53
CA MET A 121 11.75 -3.90 0.60
C MET A 121 13.12 -3.33 0.24
N SER A 122 14.04 -3.33 1.20
CA SER A 122 15.46 -3.09 0.93
C SER A 122 15.99 -4.25 0.09
N ASN A 123 16.54 -3.96 -1.09
CA ASN A 123 17.34 -4.90 -1.86
C ASN A 123 18.66 -5.21 -1.13
#